data_AF-A0A2V5LHX5-F1
#
_entry.id   AF-A0A2V5LHX5-F1
#
_cell.length_a   1.000
_cell.length_b   1.000
_cell.length_c   1.000
_cell.angle_alpha   90.00
_cell.angle_beta   90.00
_cell.angle_gamma   90.00
#
_symmetry.space_group_name_H-M   'P 1'
#
loop_
_entity.id
_entity.type
_entity.pdbx_description
1 polymer ?
#
loop_
_entity_poly.entity_id
_entity_poly.type
_entity_poly.pdbx_seq_one_letter_code
_entity_poly.pdbx_strand_id
1 'polypeptide(L)'
;MESLVKTKGIVATFMLVLPLFCGSSICAADGFDSVRCGSDVRKALLGRKMSNERIVVLQERHKDLGLKDLGGTEISDRIFLISWQICGEEYVLLEDQKNVVRDVLKFPKHSKDSPEFIGSCQLDGHDLPGTAIGVLKNEKGNEFLPATIAWKIDDKQVKFVKLQTEGLRCSRDGINTSDGGL
;
A
#
# COMPACT_ATOMS: atom_id res chain seq x y z
N MET A 1 -50.75 17.36 61.48
CA MET A 1 -50.05 18.27 62.40
C MET A 1 -49.02 17.43 63.12
N GLU A 2 -47.80 17.40 62.59
CA GLU A 2 -46.65 18.23 63.07
C GLU A 2 -46.20 17.73 64.46
N SER A 3 -44.95 17.42 64.77
CA SER A 3 -43.65 17.75 64.17
C SER A 3 -42.60 16.89 64.91
N LEU A 4 -41.51 16.46 64.25
CA LEU A 4 -40.20 16.29 64.91
C LEU A 4 -39.10 16.00 63.89
N VAL A 5 -38.54 17.07 63.29
CA VAL A 5 -37.29 16.98 62.54
C VAL A 5 -36.13 17.05 63.53
N LYS A 6 -35.38 15.96 63.62
CA LYS A 6 -34.23 15.79 64.51
C LYS A 6 -32.95 16.11 63.75
N THR A 7 -32.26 17.15 64.18
CA THR A 7 -30.92 17.56 63.73
C THR A 7 -29.85 16.53 64.11
N LYS A 8 -28.95 16.22 63.16
CA LYS A 8 -27.57 15.71 63.31
C LYS A 8 -27.06 15.46 61.87
N GLY A 9 -25.87 15.80 61.42
CA GLY A 9 -24.68 16.46 61.94
C GLY A 9 -23.75 16.63 60.73
N ILE A 10 -22.91 17.67 60.74
CA ILE A 10 -21.93 17.95 59.68
C ILE A 10 -20.70 17.07 59.91
N VAL A 11 -20.33 16.22 58.94
CA VAL A 11 -18.94 15.80 58.70
C VAL A 11 -18.74 15.73 57.18
N ALA A 12 -17.83 16.55 56.69
CA ALA A 12 -17.43 16.63 55.29
C ALA A 12 -16.59 15.41 54.89
N THR A 13 -16.85 14.86 53.70
CA THR A 13 -15.88 14.03 53.00
C THR A 13 -15.96 14.39 51.52
N PHE A 14 -15.01 15.23 51.10
CA PHE A 14 -14.75 15.59 49.72
C PHE A 14 -14.30 14.32 48.97
N MET A 15 -15.23 13.59 48.35
CA MET A 15 -14.87 12.60 47.33
C MET A 15 -14.60 13.34 46.03
N LEU A 16 -13.31 13.64 45.82
CA LEU A 16 -12.75 14.07 44.56
C LEU A 16 -12.94 12.92 43.55
N VAL A 17 -14.01 12.97 42.75
CA VAL A 17 -14.19 12.03 41.64
C VAL A 17 -13.17 12.41 40.58
N LEU A 18 -12.07 11.65 40.51
CA LEU A 18 -11.11 11.74 39.40
C LEU A 18 -11.90 11.58 38.08
N PRO A 19 -11.90 12.55 37.17
CA PRO A 19 -12.25 12.23 35.80
C PRO A 19 -11.10 11.36 35.29
N LEU A 20 -11.35 10.06 35.16
CA LEU A 20 -10.59 9.19 34.30
C LEU A 20 -10.70 9.78 32.89
N PHE A 21 -9.77 10.68 32.56
CA PHE A 21 -9.41 10.95 31.18
C PHE A 21 -8.85 9.64 30.63
N CYS A 22 -9.74 8.75 30.22
CA CYS A 22 -9.43 7.78 29.18
C CYS A 22 -9.15 8.59 27.92
N GLY A 23 -7.92 9.11 27.83
CA GLY A 23 -7.31 9.43 26.56
C GLY A 23 -7.09 8.12 25.82
N SER A 24 -8.17 7.47 25.39
CA SER A 24 -8.10 6.53 24.29
C SER A 24 -7.62 7.38 23.13
N SER A 25 -6.31 7.37 22.90
CA SER A 25 -5.81 7.62 21.56
C SER A 25 -6.60 6.64 20.71
N ILE A 26 -7.60 7.15 20.00
CA ILE A 26 -8.22 6.41 18.92
C ILE A 26 -7.07 6.30 17.95
N CYS A 27 -6.26 5.25 18.10
CA CYS A 27 -5.32 4.82 17.07
C CYS A 27 -6.21 4.60 15.86
N ALA A 28 -6.26 5.60 14.99
CA ALA A 28 -7.01 5.52 13.75
C ALA A 28 -6.48 4.28 13.06
N ALA A 29 -7.34 3.27 12.95
CA ALA A 29 -6.93 1.99 12.41
C ALA A 29 -6.38 2.22 11.00
N ASP A 30 -5.14 1.83 10.75
CA ASP A 30 -4.47 2.07 9.48
C ASP A 30 -4.61 0.87 8.54
N GLY A 31 -4.07 1.05 7.34
CA GLY A 31 -4.19 0.10 6.24
C GLY A 31 -3.64 -1.29 6.58
N PHE A 32 -2.64 -1.35 7.47
CA PHE A 32 -1.89 -2.57 7.76
C PHE A 32 -2.38 -3.33 9.01
N ASP A 33 -3.27 -2.76 9.81
CA ASP A 33 -3.71 -3.37 11.08
C ASP A 33 -4.29 -4.78 10.96
N SER A 34 -4.94 -5.09 9.83
CA SER A 34 -5.52 -6.40 9.52
C SER A 34 -4.52 -7.40 8.93
N VAL A 35 -3.30 -6.98 8.60
CA VAL A 35 -2.30 -7.81 7.94
C VAL A 35 -1.64 -8.72 8.97
N ARG A 36 -1.50 -10.01 8.62
CA ARG A 36 -0.78 -11.00 9.42
C ARG A 36 0.10 -11.84 8.50
N CYS A 37 1.36 -12.00 8.85
CA CYS A 37 2.26 -12.88 8.10
C CYS A 37 1.75 -14.33 8.10
N GLY A 38 1.92 -15.02 6.97
CA GLY A 38 1.36 -16.36 6.75
C GLY A 38 -0.13 -16.39 6.40
N SER A 39 -0.82 -15.24 6.39
CA SER A 39 -2.20 -15.10 5.90
C SER A 39 -2.23 -14.47 4.51
N ASP A 40 -3.43 -14.35 3.93
CA ASP A 40 -3.63 -13.66 2.64
C ASP A 40 -3.50 -12.14 2.80
N VAL A 41 -2.29 -11.63 2.63
CA VAL A 41 -1.94 -10.20 2.72
C VAL A 41 -2.73 -9.36 1.71
N ARG A 42 -2.93 -9.86 0.48
CA ARG A 42 -3.67 -9.11 -0.56
C ARG A 42 -5.10 -8.86 -0.12
N LYS A 43 -5.76 -9.90 0.39
CA LYS A 43 -7.12 -9.79 0.92
C LYS A 43 -7.18 -8.88 2.15
N ALA A 44 -6.16 -8.90 3.01
CA ALA A 44 -6.13 -8.08 4.21
C ALA A 44 -5.98 -6.57 3.91
N LEU A 45 -5.34 -6.22 2.80
CA LEU A 45 -5.10 -4.84 2.34
C LEU A 45 -6.25 -4.29 1.50
N LEU A 46 -6.96 -5.13 0.74
CA LEU A 46 -8.00 -4.69 -0.18
C LEU A 46 -9.11 -3.90 0.53
N GLY A 47 -9.42 -2.71 0.01
CA GLY A 47 -10.45 -1.81 0.55
C GLY A 47 -10.05 -1.08 1.82
N ARG A 48 -8.83 -1.28 2.32
CA ARG A 48 -8.32 -0.56 3.49
C ARG A 48 -7.93 0.86 3.10
N LYS A 49 -8.04 1.78 4.07
CA LYS A 49 -7.58 3.16 3.92
C LYS A 49 -6.16 3.27 4.45
N MET A 50 -5.26 3.81 3.63
CA MET A 50 -3.85 3.99 3.96
C MET A 50 -3.65 5.28 4.76
N SER A 51 -2.69 5.24 5.68
CA SER A 51 -2.37 6.37 6.56
C SER A 51 -1.46 7.35 5.84
N ASN A 52 -1.75 8.65 5.95
CA ASN A 52 -0.87 9.72 5.46
C ASN A 52 0.16 10.17 6.50
N GLU A 53 0.41 9.33 7.51
CA GLU A 53 1.40 9.65 8.53
C GLU A 53 2.83 9.54 8.00
N ARG A 54 3.80 9.96 8.81
CA ARG A 54 5.22 9.81 8.47
C ARG A 54 5.55 8.32 8.31
N ILE A 55 6.11 7.95 7.16
CA ILE A 55 6.47 6.55 6.82
C ILE A 55 7.31 5.88 7.92
N VAL A 56 8.27 6.59 8.52
CA VAL A 56 9.09 6.07 9.63
C VAL A 56 8.27 5.66 10.86
N VAL A 57 7.16 6.36 11.14
CA VAL A 57 6.26 6.04 12.26
C VAL A 57 5.40 4.83 11.91
N LEU A 58 4.91 4.77 10.68
CA LEU A 58 4.11 3.63 10.19
C LEU A 58 4.92 2.33 10.17
N GLN A 59 6.16 2.37 9.68
CA GLN A 59 7.07 1.22 9.66
C GLN A 59 7.45 0.75 11.07
N GLU A 60 7.71 1.66 12.01
CA GLU A 60 8.02 1.28 13.39
C GLU A 60 6.82 0.62 14.08
N ARG A 61 5.61 1.12 13.83
CA ARG A 61 4.36 0.55 14.36
C ARG A 61 4.14 -0.90 13.90
N HIS A 62 4.44 -1.18 12.64
CA HIS A 62 4.23 -2.47 11.98
C HIS A 62 5.55 -3.23 11.73
N LYS A 63 6.53 -3.06 12.61
CA LYS A 63 7.85 -3.71 12.48
C LYS A 63 7.78 -5.25 12.54
N ASP A 64 6.74 -5.78 13.16
CA ASP A 64 6.43 -7.22 13.20
C ASP A 64 6.10 -7.78 11.81
N LEU A 65 5.56 -6.95 10.92
CA LEU A 65 5.34 -7.29 9.52
C LEU A 65 6.61 -7.15 8.68
N GLY A 66 7.70 -6.61 9.22
CA GLY A 66 8.87 -6.23 8.42
C GLY A 66 8.52 -5.20 7.34
N LEU A 67 7.59 -4.29 7.65
CA LEU A 67 7.04 -3.30 6.74
C LEU A 67 8.15 -2.36 6.24
N LYS A 68 8.31 -2.23 4.92
CA LYS A 68 9.18 -1.22 4.31
C LYS A 68 8.52 -0.53 3.14
N ASP A 69 8.63 0.79 3.08
CA ASP A 69 8.31 1.55 1.88
C ASP A 69 9.37 1.29 0.80
N LEU A 70 8.94 0.90 -0.39
CA LEU A 70 9.80 0.68 -1.56
C LEU A 70 9.62 1.78 -2.61
N GLY A 71 8.82 2.80 -2.30
CA GLY A 71 8.53 3.92 -3.17
C GLY A 71 7.17 3.82 -3.84
N GLY A 72 6.77 4.91 -4.48
CA GLY A 72 5.53 5.00 -5.21
C GLY A 72 5.58 6.07 -6.28
N THR A 73 4.62 6.01 -7.19
CA THR A 73 4.49 6.96 -8.29
C THR A 73 3.03 7.25 -8.55
N GLU A 74 2.75 8.51 -8.91
CA GLU A 74 1.45 8.88 -9.46
C GLU A 74 1.35 8.31 -10.88
N ILE A 75 0.27 7.56 -11.15
CA ILE A 75 -0.01 7.00 -12.48
C ILE A 75 -0.94 7.92 -13.26
N SER A 76 -1.89 8.53 -12.55
CA SER A 76 -2.84 9.50 -13.04
C SER A 76 -3.33 10.36 -11.88
N ASP A 77 -4.15 11.37 -12.17
CA ASP A 77 -4.85 12.17 -11.14
C ASP A 77 -5.72 11.32 -10.19
N ARG A 78 -6.02 10.07 -10.58
CA ARG A 78 -6.91 9.15 -9.85
C ARG A 78 -6.19 8.04 -9.10
N ILE A 79 -4.98 7.71 -9.53
CA ILE A 79 -4.29 6.48 -9.11
C ILE A 79 -2.89 6.79 -8.64
N PHE A 80 -2.63 6.42 -7.40
CA PHE A 80 -1.29 6.30 -6.86
C PHE A 80 -0.90 4.83 -6.80
N LEU A 81 0.28 4.51 -7.32
CA LEU A 81 0.88 3.19 -7.20
C LEU A 81 1.96 3.24 -6.13
N ILE A 82 1.93 2.31 -5.18
CA ILE A 82 2.93 2.22 -4.12
C ILE A 82 3.37 0.79 -3.88
N SER A 83 4.68 0.60 -3.71
CA SER A 83 5.30 -0.69 -3.45
C SER A 83 5.70 -0.77 -1.98
N TRP A 84 5.32 -1.86 -1.32
CA TRP A 84 5.65 -2.16 0.07
C TRP A 84 6.29 -3.53 0.20
N GLN A 85 7.34 -3.63 1.01
CA GLN A 85 7.78 -4.91 1.55
C GLN A 85 6.90 -5.26 2.75
N ILE A 86 6.26 -6.43 2.73
CA ILE A 86 5.40 -6.93 3.81
C ILE A 86 5.69 -8.41 3.97
N CYS A 87 6.03 -8.83 5.19
CA CYS A 87 6.36 -10.21 5.54
C CYS A 87 7.47 -10.82 4.65
N GLY A 88 8.43 -10.00 4.22
CA GLY A 88 9.56 -10.40 3.37
C GLY A 88 9.24 -10.51 1.87
N GLU A 89 8.02 -10.17 1.46
CA GLU A 89 7.59 -10.21 0.06
C GLU A 89 7.17 -8.80 -0.39
N GLU A 90 7.26 -8.53 -1.67
CA GLU A 90 6.85 -7.25 -2.24
C GLU A 90 5.38 -7.27 -2.65
N TYR A 91 4.67 -6.18 -2.32
CA TYR A 91 3.29 -5.94 -2.71
C TYR A 91 3.16 -4.57 -3.35
N VAL A 92 2.54 -4.52 -4.52
CA VAL A 92 2.20 -3.27 -5.21
C VAL A 92 0.72 -3.00 -5.04
N LEU A 93 0.39 -1.82 -4.56
CA LEU A 93 -0.97 -1.37 -4.25
C LEU A 93 -1.36 -0.28 -5.24
N LEU A 94 -2.62 -0.31 -5.70
CA LEU A 94 -3.25 0.85 -6.32
C LEU A 94 -4.16 1.52 -5.30
N GLU A 95 -3.88 2.78 -5.02
CA GLU A 95 -4.70 3.63 -4.16
C GLU A 95 -5.50 4.61 -5.02
N ASP A 96 -6.74 4.85 -4.63
CA ASP A 96 -7.53 5.95 -5.20
C ASP A 96 -7.23 7.29 -4.52
N GLN A 97 -7.87 8.36 -4.99
CA GLN A 97 -7.76 9.72 -4.42
C GLN A 97 -8.14 9.85 -2.93
N LYS A 98 -8.75 8.83 -2.33
CA LYS A 98 -9.12 8.78 -0.91
C LYS A 98 -8.19 7.89 -0.11
N ASN A 99 -7.07 7.47 -0.72
CA ASN A 99 -6.06 6.55 -0.20
C ASN A 99 -6.66 5.20 0.18
N VAL A 100 -7.67 4.76 -0.59
CA VAL A 100 -8.26 3.43 -0.43
C VAL A 100 -7.61 2.48 -1.41
N VAL A 101 -7.09 1.36 -0.89
CA VAL A 101 -6.49 0.30 -1.70
C VAL A 101 -7.58 -0.37 -2.55
N ARG A 102 -7.46 -0.23 -3.88
CA ARG A 102 -8.43 -0.76 -4.85
C ARG A 102 -8.00 -2.08 -5.45
N ASP A 103 -6.70 -2.33 -5.57
CA ASP A 103 -6.15 -3.60 -6.00
C ASP A 103 -4.75 -3.83 -5.44
N VAL A 104 -4.34 -5.09 -5.34
CA VAL A 104 -3.07 -5.50 -4.73
C VAL A 104 -2.43 -6.63 -5.53
N LEU A 105 -1.20 -6.41 -5.99
CA LEU A 105 -0.36 -7.46 -6.53
C LEU A 105 0.62 -7.94 -5.46
N LYS A 106 0.78 -9.26 -5.35
CA LYS A 106 2.03 -9.82 -4.82
C LYS A 106 3.02 -9.78 -5.97
N PHE A 107 4.02 -8.92 -5.88
CA PHE A 107 4.92 -8.66 -6.99
C PHE A 107 5.95 -9.78 -7.12
N PRO A 108 6.24 -10.25 -8.34
CA PRO A 108 7.29 -11.23 -8.57
C PRO A 108 8.65 -10.66 -8.20
N LYS A 109 9.58 -11.55 -7.82
CA LYS A 109 10.97 -11.17 -7.58
C LYS A 109 11.57 -10.57 -8.85
N HIS A 110 12.35 -9.53 -8.67
CA HIS A 110 13.08 -8.84 -9.72
C HIS A 110 14.53 -8.64 -9.32
N SER A 111 15.36 -8.26 -10.29
CA SER A 111 16.81 -8.13 -10.17
C SER A 111 17.37 -7.39 -11.37
N LYS A 112 18.68 -7.14 -11.38
CA LYS A 112 19.37 -6.56 -12.54
C LYS A 112 19.16 -7.29 -13.87
N ASP A 113 19.07 -8.62 -13.84
CA ASP A 113 18.88 -9.45 -15.04
C ASP A 113 17.39 -9.56 -15.43
N SER A 114 16.51 -9.31 -14.47
CA SER A 114 15.05 -9.36 -14.62
C SER A 114 14.40 -8.18 -13.88
N PRO A 115 14.56 -6.95 -14.38
CA PRO A 115 14.22 -5.75 -13.61
C PRO A 115 12.71 -5.50 -13.56
N GLU A 116 12.26 -4.91 -12.47
CA GLU A 116 10.97 -4.23 -12.40
C GLU A 116 10.93 -3.09 -13.44
N PHE A 117 9.77 -2.90 -14.04
CA PHE A 117 9.49 -1.69 -14.81
C PHE A 117 8.09 -1.14 -14.53
N ILE A 118 7.95 0.17 -14.69
CA ILE A 118 6.67 0.87 -14.80
C ILE A 118 6.75 1.79 -16.03
N GLY A 119 5.90 1.59 -17.03
CA GLY A 119 5.96 2.41 -18.24
C GLY A 119 5.13 1.92 -19.41
N SER A 120 5.48 2.41 -20.59
CA SER A 120 4.82 2.07 -21.85
C SER A 120 5.24 0.70 -22.37
N CYS A 121 4.33 0.06 -23.11
CA CYS A 121 4.60 -1.18 -23.82
C CYS A 121 4.08 -1.14 -25.25
N GLN A 122 4.56 -2.09 -26.05
CA GLN A 122 4.10 -2.43 -27.38
C GLN A 122 3.69 -3.88 -27.42
N LEU A 123 2.62 -4.18 -28.16
CA LEU A 123 2.19 -5.52 -28.49
C LEU A 123 2.36 -5.72 -30.00
N ASP A 124 3.20 -6.67 -30.40
CA ASP A 124 3.52 -6.96 -31.81
C ASP A 124 3.99 -5.70 -32.58
N GLY A 125 4.71 -4.81 -31.90
CA GLY A 125 5.23 -3.56 -32.46
C GLY A 125 4.24 -2.39 -32.48
N HIS A 126 3.02 -2.58 -31.99
CA HIS A 126 2.02 -1.52 -31.86
C HIS A 126 1.94 -1.03 -30.41
N ASP A 127 1.89 0.29 -30.22
CA ASP A 127 1.78 0.89 -28.89
C ASP A 127 0.54 0.39 -28.15
N LEU A 128 0.76 -0.13 -26.94
CA LEU A 128 -0.29 -0.54 -26.04
C LEU A 128 -0.72 0.69 -25.22
N PRO A 129 -1.97 1.16 -25.31
CA PRO A 129 -2.40 2.36 -24.60
C PRO A 129 -2.36 2.17 -23.08
N GLY A 130 -1.82 3.17 -22.37
CA GLY A 130 -1.76 3.24 -20.91
C GLY A 130 -0.43 2.78 -20.34
N THR A 131 -0.37 2.73 -19.01
CA THR A 131 0.82 2.32 -18.25
C THR A 131 0.72 0.86 -17.86
N ALA A 132 1.84 0.15 -17.93
CA ALA A 132 1.99 -1.20 -17.41
C ALA A 132 3.07 -1.24 -16.34
N ILE A 133 2.97 -2.25 -15.48
CA ILE A 133 4.00 -2.64 -14.51
C ILE A 133 4.33 -4.11 -14.72
N GLY A 134 5.56 -4.52 -14.46
CA GLY A 134 5.92 -5.92 -14.48
C GLY A 134 7.42 -6.16 -14.36
N VAL A 135 7.85 -7.31 -14.86
CA VAL A 135 9.26 -7.72 -14.86
C VAL A 135 9.69 -7.98 -16.29
N LEU A 136 10.78 -7.33 -16.69
CA LEU A 136 11.39 -7.49 -18.01
C LEU A 136 12.45 -8.58 -17.99
N LYS A 137 12.84 -9.03 -19.18
CA LYS A 137 14.09 -9.75 -19.39
C LYS A 137 15.11 -8.75 -19.92
N ASN A 138 16.20 -8.54 -19.19
CA ASN A 138 17.19 -7.56 -19.59
C ASN A 138 17.97 -8.04 -20.82
N GLU A 139 17.91 -7.30 -21.92
CA GLU A 139 18.60 -7.59 -23.17
C GLU A 139 19.35 -6.33 -23.62
N LYS A 140 20.69 -6.41 -23.72
CA LYS A 140 21.55 -5.26 -24.02
C LYS A 140 21.18 -4.59 -25.36
N GLY A 141 21.20 -3.25 -25.37
CA GLY A 141 21.07 -2.44 -26.58
C GLY A 141 19.65 -2.30 -27.13
N ASN A 142 18.65 -2.92 -26.49
CA ASN A 142 17.25 -2.82 -26.89
C ASN A 142 16.50 -1.79 -26.04
N GLU A 143 15.80 -0.85 -26.70
CA GLU A 143 14.92 0.14 -26.06
C GLU A 143 13.65 -0.51 -25.51
N PHE A 144 13.09 -1.48 -26.25
CA PHE A 144 11.92 -2.24 -25.81
C PHE A 144 12.33 -3.68 -25.49
N LEU A 145 12.13 -4.08 -24.25
CA LEU A 145 12.54 -5.39 -23.72
C LEU A 145 11.34 -6.32 -23.59
N PRO A 146 11.50 -7.63 -23.81
CA PRO A 146 10.40 -8.57 -23.63
C PRO A 146 10.00 -8.64 -22.17
N ALA A 147 8.69 -8.63 -21.91
CA ALA A 147 8.16 -8.82 -20.57
C ALA A 147 8.12 -10.31 -20.21
N THR A 148 8.60 -10.66 -19.02
CA THR A 148 8.44 -12.02 -18.46
C THR A 148 7.07 -12.18 -17.80
N ILE A 149 6.54 -11.08 -17.25
CA ILE A 149 5.20 -10.94 -16.72
C ILE A 149 4.87 -9.45 -16.64
N ALA A 150 3.62 -9.08 -16.94
CA ALA A 150 3.19 -7.69 -16.88
C ALA A 150 1.68 -7.57 -16.61
N TRP A 151 1.30 -6.42 -16.08
CA TRP A 151 -0.08 -6.00 -15.88
C TRP A 151 -0.25 -4.58 -16.41
N LYS A 152 -1.30 -4.38 -17.20
CA LYS A 152 -1.79 -3.04 -17.51
C LYS A 152 -2.55 -2.49 -16.31
N ILE A 153 -2.34 -1.21 -16.01
CA ILE A 153 -3.11 -0.49 -15.01
C ILE A 153 -4.35 0.05 -15.70
N ASP A 154 -5.53 -0.44 -15.32
CA ASP A 154 -6.81 0.08 -15.80
C ASP A 154 -7.22 1.29 -14.96
N ASP A 155 -7.00 2.49 -15.51
CA ASP A 155 -7.31 3.75 -14.84
C ASP A 155 -8.79 3.90 -14.43
N LYS A 156 -9.70 3.32 -15.21
CA LYS A 156 -11.14 3.45 -14.95
C LYS A 156 -11.59 2.55 -13.80
N GLN A 157 -10.98 1.38 -13.68
CA GLN A 157 -11.35 0.38 -12.68
C GLN A 157 -10.40 0.35 -11.47
N VAL A 158 -9.29 1.11 -11.53
CA VAL A 158 -8.22 1.14 -10.54
C VAL A 158 -7.76 -0.28 -10.19
N LYS A 159 -7.38 -1.05 -11.22
CA LYS A 159 -7.00 -2.45 -11.07
C LYS A 159 -5.86 -2.86 -12.00
N PHE A 160 -5.20 -3.94 -11.63
CA PHE A 160 -4.20 -4.59 -12.45
C PHE A 160 -4.86 -5.63 -13.38
N VAL A 161 -4.61 -5.50 -14.68
CA VAL A 161 -5.08 -6.43 -15.71
C VAL A 161 -3.89 -7.16 -16.28
N LYS A 162 -3.78 -8.47 -15.99
CA LYS A 162 -2.66 -9.28 -16.47
C LYS A 162 -2.62 -9.28 -18.00
N LEU A 163 -1.45 -9.00 -18.56
CA LEU A 163 -1.20 -9.03 -19.99
C LEU A 163 -0.66 -10.40 -20.43
N GLN A 164 -0.89 -10.74 -21.70
CA GLN A 164 -0.13 -11.80 -22.36
C GLN A 164 1.28 -11.27 -22.66
N THR A 165 2.28 -12.12 -22.51
CA THR A 165 3.69 -11.73 -22.67
C THR A 165 4.25 -12.03 -24.06
N GLU A 166 3.61 -12.92 -24.81
CA GLU A 166 3.94 -13.16 -26.21
C GLU A 166 3.67 -11.88 -27.02
N GLY A 167 4.67 -11.44 -27.79
CA GLY A 167 4.62 -10.18 -28.53
C GLY A 167 4.73 -8.91 -27.69
N LEU A 168 4.68 -9.00 -26.35
CA LEU A 168 4.71 -7.85 -25.45
C LEU A 168 6.16 -7.41 -25.17
N ARG A 169 6.47 -6.17 -25.51
CA ARG A 169 7.75 -5.53 -25.19
C ARG A 169 7.52 -4.19 -24.52
N CYS A 170 8.30 -3.84 -23.52
CA CYS A 170 8.10 -2.63 -22.73
C CYS A 170 9.37 -1.78 -22.65
N SER A 171 9.18 -0.48 -22.51
CA SER A 171 10.27 0.48 -22.54
C SER A 171 11.26 0.24 -21.39
N ARG A 172 12.54 0.22 -21.75
CA ARG A 172 13.68 0.19 -20.83
C ARG A 172 13.72 1.42 -19.92
N ASP A 173 13.19 2.56 -20.37
CA ASP A 173 13.19 3.81 -19.59
C ASP A 173 12.35 3.71 -18.32
N GLY A 174 11.43 2.73 -18.27
CA GLY A 174 10.61 2.45 -17.10
C GLY A 174 11.27 1.58 -16.04
N ILE A 175 12.52 1.12 -16.24
CA ILE A 175 13.21 0.22 -15.30
C ILE A 175 13.45 0.90 -13.95
N ASN A 176 13.15 0.20 -12.86
CA ASN A 176 13.48 0.64 -11.52
C ASN A 176 15.01 0.67 -11.35
N THR A 177 15.57 1.86 -11.12
CA THR A 177 17.02 2.03 -10.93
C THR A 177 17.57 1.29 -9.70
N SER A 178 16.72 0.93 -8.74
CA SER A 178 17.08 0.10 -7.57
C SER A 178 17.56 -1.29 -7.98
N ASP A 179 17.15 -1.79 -9.14
CA ASP A 179 17.60 -3.06 -9.71
C ASP A 179 18.98 -2.94 -10.39
N GLY A 180 19.57 -1.75 -10.40
CA GLY A 180 20.87 -1.49 -11.03
C GLY A 180 20.81 -1.50 -12.56
N GLY A 181 19.63 -1.26 -13.14
CA GLY A 181 19.39 -1.18 -14.57
C GLY A 181 19.54 0.24 -15.11
N LEU A 182 20.70 0.52 -15.71
CA LEU A 182 20.91 1.47 -16.80
C LEU A 182 21.85 0.79 -17.82
#